data_AF-A0A1X0N3R3-F1
#
_entry.id   AF-A0A1X0N3R3-F1
#
_cell.length_a   1.000
_cell.length_b   1.000
_cell.length_c   1.000
_cell.angle_alpha   90.00
_cell.angle_beta   90.00
_cell.angle_gamma   90.00
#
_symmetry.space_group_name_H-M   'P 1'
#
loop_
_entity.id
_entity.type
_entity.pdbx_description
1 polymer ?
#
loop_
_entity_poly.entity_id
_entity_poly.type
_entity_poly.pdbx_seq_one_letter_code
_entity_poly.pdbx_strand_id
1 'polypeptide(L)'
;MSSHTRRRELYVSVKLIVCIAVGIWLGAMAVFLTGWLFYKNLPPAQTVMLEKAATQLTAPPAPQVEPETAMFRKYEQSLRESEARQAREQVQEQQQRNFSRSKCDFWMQQDRTAPSEKSRASINEYCG
;
A
#
# COMPACT_ATOMS: atom_id res chain seq x y z
N MET A 1 1.02 5.41 -54.36
CA MET A 1 0.26 5.00 -53.15
C MET A 1 1.05 5.07 -51.83
N SER A 2 2.38 5.25 -51.82
CA SER A 2 3.21 5.21 -50.59
C SER A 2 3.18 6.49 -49.71
N SER A 3 2.75 7.63 -50.25
CA SER A 3 2.75 8.92 -49.52
C SER A 3 1.64 9.05 -48.46
N HIS A 4 0.49 8.40 -48.66
CA HIS A 4 -0.63 8.47 -47.72
C HIS A 4 -0.39 7.65 -46.45
N THR A 5 0.26 6.50 -46.56
CA THR A 5 0.64 5.66 -45.41
C THR A 5 1.65 6.39 -44.52
N ARG A 6 2.71 6.98 -45.10
CA ARG A 6 3.72 7.74 -44.34
C ARG A 6 3.11 8.94 -43.59
N ARG A 7 2.14 9.64 -44.20
CA ARG A 7 1.47 10.79 -43.56
C ARG A 7 0.54 10.37 -42.41
N ARG A 8 -0.10 9.19 -42.52
CA ARG A 8 -0.93 8.62 -41.45
C ARG A 8 -0.08 8.13 -40.28
N GLU A 9 1.04 7.44 -40.54
CA GLU A 9 2.00 7.01 -39.51
C GLU A 9 2.48 8.19 -38.65
N LEU A 10 2.94 9.28 -39.30
CA LEU A 10 3.37 10.50 -38.59
C LEU A 10 2.25 11.11 -37.75
N TYR A 11 1.02 11.13 -38.27
CA TYR A 11 -0.13 11.67 -37.54
C TYR A 11 -0.47 10.83 -36.29
N VAL A 12 -0.38 9.50 -36.40
CA VAL A 12 -0.58 8.58 -35.27
C VAL A 12 0.49 8.79 -34.21
N SER A 13 1.77 8.86 -34.59
CA SER A 13 2.87 9.12 -33.66
C SER A 13 2.73 10.47 -32.95
N VAL A 14 2.40 11.54 -33.67
CA VAL A 14 2.19 12.88 -33.07
C VAL A 14 1.02 12.85 -32.08
N LYS A 15 -0.09 12.18 -32.43
CA LYS A 15 -1.25 12.06 -31.54
C LYS A 15 -0.94 11.28 -30.27
N LEU A 16 -0.10 10.24 -30.35
CA LEU A 16 0.37 9.50 -29.18
C LEU A 16 1.27 10.35 -28.28
N ILE A 17 2.21 11.09 -28.86
CA ILE A 17 3.11 11.99 -28.11
C ILE A 17 2.31 13.07 -27.38
N VAL A 18 1.35 13.69 -28.06
CA VAL A 18 0.47 14.69 -27.44
C VAL A 18 -0.36 14.07 -26.32
N CYS A 19 -0.89 12.86 -26.50
CA CYS A 19 -1.66 12.17 -25.46
C CYS A 19 -0.81 11.90 -24.20
N ILE A 20 0.43 11.43 -24.39
CA ILE A 20 1.38 11.20 -23.28
C ILE A 20 1.74 12.51 -22.59
N ALA A 21 2.06 13.56 -23.36
CA ALA A 21 2.41 14.86 -22.81
C ALA A 21 1.27 15.47 -21.98
N VAL A 22 0.03 15.38 -22.48
CA VAL A 22 -1.18 15.81 -21.75
C VAL A 22 -1.36 14.97 -20.48
N GLY A 23 -1.16 13.65 -20.56
CA GLY A 23 -1.23 12.76 -19.40
C GLY A 23 -0.23 13.13 -18.29
N ILE A 24 1.03 13.40 -18.65
CA ILE A 24 2.07 13.82 -17.69
C ILE A 24 1.72 15.16 -17.08
N TRP A 25 1.25 16.11 -17.88
CA TRP A 25 0.86 17.43 -17.39
C TRP A 25 -0.32 17.37 -16.42
N LEU A 26 -1.35 16.57 -16.74
CA LEU A 26 -2.48 16.33 -15.84
C LEU A 26 -2.06 15.61 -14.56
N GLY A 27 -1.15 14.63 -14.66
CA GLY A 27 -0.57 13.97 -13.49
C GLY A 27 0.17 14.96 -12.58
N ALA A 28 0.99 15.84 -13.15
CA ALA A 28 1.72 16.86 -12.40
C ALA A 28 0.77 17.84 -11.71
N MET A 29 -0.28 18.29 -12.41
CA MET A 29 -1.32 19.13 -11.79
C MET A 29 -2.03 18.42 -10.64
N ALA A 30 -2.38 17.14 -10.81
CA ALA A 30 -3.06 16.38 -9.77
C ALA A 30 -2.19 16.22 -8.52
N VAL A 31 -0.90 15.91 -8.68
CA VAL A 31 0.05 15.81 -7.56
C VAL A 31 0.21 17.16 -6.87
N PHE A 32 0.35 18.25 -7.64
CA PHE A 32 0.47 19.60 -7.09
C PHE A 32 -0.78 20.01 -6.30
N LEU A 33 -1.97 19.83 -6.87
CA LEU A 33 -3.26 20.11 -6.22
C LEU A 33 -3.44 19.28 -4.95
N THR A 34 -3.07 18.00 -5.00
CA THR A 34 -3.14 17.11 -3.84
C THR A 34 -2.20 17.61 -2.75
N GLY A 35 -0.93 17.86 -3.06
CA GLY A 35 0.04 18.41 -2.10
C GLY A 35 -0.39 19.76 -1.52
N TRP A 36 -0.92 20.65 -2.35
CA TRP A 36 -1.46 21.94 -1.92
C TRP A 36 -2.67 21.79 -0.99
N LEU A 37 -3.59 20.87 -1.31
CA LEU A 37 -4.77 20.61 -0.50
C LEU A 37 -4.40 19.95 0.83
N PHE A 38 -3.44 19.03 0.82
CA PHE A 38 -2.83 18.53 2.04
C PHE A 38 -2.23 19.67 2.86
N TYR A 39 -1.39 20.52 2.28
CA TYR A 39 -0.78 21.66 2.98
C TYR A 39 -1.82 22.58 3.61
N LYS A 40 -2.91 22.89 2.90
CA LYS A 40 -3.97 23.77 3.41
C LYS A 40 -4.87 23.08 4.45
N ASN A 41 -5.06 21.77 4.36
CA ASN A 41 -5.89 21.00 5.27
C ASN A 41 -5.10 20.42 6.45
N LEU A 42 -3.77 20.56 6.47
CA LEU A 42 -2.93 20.11 7.57
C LEU A 42 -3.31 20.93 8.82
N PRO A 43 -3.86 20.29 9.87
CA PRO A 43 -4.22 21.00 11.09
C PRO A 43 -2.94 21.55 11.75
N PRO A 44 -2.96 22.78 12.31
CA PRO A 44 -1.81 23.37 12.99
C PRO A 44 -1.34 22.56 14.22
N ALA A 45 -2.08 21.53 14.63
CA ALA A 45 -1.66 20.59 15.66
C ALA A 45 -0.51 19.66 15.22
N GLN A 46 -0.43 19.29 13.94
CA GLN A 46 0.64 18.41 13.44
C GLN A 46 1.95 19.16 13.19
N THR A 47 1.89 20.46 12.85
CA THR A 47 3.09 21.29 12.71
C THR A 47 3.81 21.47 14.04
N VAL A 48 3.10 21.57 15.17
CA VAL A 48 3.74 21.64 16.50
C VAL A 48 4.46 20.34 16.86
N MET A 49 3.91 19.18 16.49
CA MET A 49 4.58 17.88 16.69
C MET A 49 5.81 17.73 15.77
N LEU A 50 5.70 18.18 14.53
CA LEU A 50 6.79 18.14 13.55
C LEU A 50 7.90 19.14 13.89
N GLU A 51 7.55 20.32 14.41
CA GLU A 51 8.48 21.36 14.84
C GLU A 51 9.21 20.93 16.12
N LYS A 52 8.51 20.30 17.08
CA LYS A 52 9.13 19.64 18.23
C LYS A 52 10.07 18.51 17.80
N ALA A 53 9.69 17.70 16.81
CA ALA A 53 10.56 16.67 16.27
C ALA A 53 11.80 17.27 15.56
N ALA A 54 11.61 18.31 14.74
CA ALA A 54 12.68 18.99 14.04
C ALA A 54 13.65 19.73 14.99
N THR A 55 13.14 20.35 16.06
CA THR A 55 13.98 20.93 17.11
C THR A 55 14.73 19.87 17.90
N GLN A 56 14.14 18.71 18.17
CA GLN A 56 14.87 17.58 18.78
C GLN A 56 15.93 16.96 17.85
N LEU A 57 15.75 17.06 16.53
CA LEU A 57 16.76 16.66 15.54
C LEU A 57 17.89 17.69 15.37
N THR A 58 17.64 18.97 15.67
CA THR A 58 18.61 20.07 15.47
C THR A 58 19.33 20.48 16.76
N ALA A 59 18.74 20.22 17.94
CA ALA A 59 19.37 20.48 19.22
C ALA A 59 20.24 19.26 19.64
N PRO A 60 21.55 19.43 19.90
CA PRO A 60 22.36 18.37 20.49
C PRO A 60 21.76 17.98 21.85
N PRO A 61 21.65 16.67 22.17
CA PRO A 61 20.92 16.22 23.35
C PRO A 61 21.61 16.72 24.62
N ALA A 62 20.94 17.58 25.37
CA ALA A 62 21.29 17.82 26.76
C ALA A 62 21.17 16.48 27.50
N PRO A 63 22.17 16.06 28.29
CA PRO A 63 22.14 14.76 28.94
C PRO A 63 21.08 14.79 30.03
N GLN A 64 19.90 14.29 29.69
CA GLN A 64 18.82 14.05 30.63
C GLN A 64 19.21 12.82 31.44
N VAL A 65 19.47 13.07 32.72
CA VAL A 65 19.68 12.08 33.76
C VAL A 65 18.49 11.11 33.76
N GLU A 66 18.68 9.92 33.15
CA GLU A 66 18.03 8.62 33.40
C GLU A 66 18.05 7.74 32.11
N PRO A 67 19.24 7.29 31.66
CA PRO A 67 19.34 6.39 30.50
C PRO A 67 18.70 5.01 30.75
N GLU A 68 18.60 4.59 32.02
CA GLU A 68 18.06 3.28 32.40
C GLU A 68 16.54 3.21 32.21
N THR A 69 15.81 4.20 32.75
CA THR A 69 14.33 4.24 32.70
C THR A 69 13.79 4.42 31.28
N ALA A 70 14.51 5.13 30.40
CA ALA A 70 14.12 5.30 29.00
C ALA A 70 14.20 3.99 28.20
N MET A 71 15.21 3.16 28.46
CA MET A 71 15.39 1.87 27.80
C MET A 71 14.32 0.85 28.26
N PHE A 72 14.00 0.83 29.55
CA PHE A 72 12.91 0.02 30.07
C PHE A 72 11.54 0.40 29.49
N ARG A 73 11.23 1.71 29.42
CA ARG A 73 9.98 2.19 28.80
C ARG A 73 9.89 1.82 27.32
N LYS A 74 10.98 1.93 26.58
CA LYS A 74 11.03 1.54 25.17
C LYS A 74 10.81 0.04 24.98
N TYR A 75 11.38 -0.78 25.87
CA TYR A 75 11.17 -2.22 25.86
C TYR A 75 9.70 -2.59 26.15
N GLU A 76 9.09 -2.03 27.21
CA GLU A 76 7.67 -2.25 27.51
C GLU A 76 6.76 -1.83 26.35
N GLN A 77 7.05 -0.70 25.72
CA GLN A 77 6.30 -0.24 24.55
C GLN A 77 6.46 -1.22 23.38
N SER A 78 7.69 -1.68 23.10
CA SER A 78 7.93 -2.66 22.04
C SER A 78 7.24 -4.00 22.30
N LEU A 79 7.16 -4.44 23.57
CA LEU A 79 6.42 -5.64 23.95
C LEU A 79 4.92 -5.49 23.63
N ARG A 80 4.28 -4.41 24.10
CA ARG A 80 2.86 -4.16 23.82
C ARG A 80 2.56 -4.05 22.33
N GLU A 81 3.44 -3.39 21.57
CA GLU A 81 3.32 -3.29 20.12
C GLU A 81 3.47 -4.65 19.44
N SER A 82 4.38 -5.50 19.91
CA SER A 82 4.58 -6.85 19.37
C SER A 82 3.38 -7.76 19.62
N GLU A 83 2.80 -7.73 20.83
CA GLU A 83 1.58 -8.48 21.18
C GLU A 83 0.39 -8.03 20.33
N ALA A 84 0.22 -6.72 20.15
CA ALA A 84 -0.84 -6.15 19.33
C ALA A 84 -0.70 -6.54 17.85
N ARG A 85 0.52 -6.61 17.31
CA ARG A 85 0.79 -7.08 15.95
C ARG A 85 0.49 -8.57 15.82
N GLN A 86 0.98 -9.39 16.75
CA GLN A 86 0.78 -10.83 16.73
C GLN A 86 -0.71 -11.20 16.85
N ALA A 87 -1.48 -10.49 17.68
CA ALA A 87 -2.94 -10.69 17.75
C ALA A 87 -3.65 -10.37 16.43
N ARG A 88 -3.24 -9.29 15.74
CA ARG A 88 -3.81 -8.92 14.42
C ARG A 88 -3.42 -9.90 13.32
N GLU A 89 -2.19 -10.38 13.34
CA GLU A 89 -1.71 -11.39 12.38
C GLU A 89 -2.45 -12.71 12.58
N GLN A 90 -2.59 -13.19 13.82
CA GLN A 90 -3.36 -14.40 14.11
C GLN A 90 -4.83 -14.29 13.68
N VAL A 91 -5.49 -13.16 13.90
CA VAL A 91 -6.87 -12.96 13.45
C VAL A 91 -6.97 -12.97 11.93
N GLN A 92 -6.02 -12.34 11.23
CA GLN A 92 -5.96 -12.35 9.77
C GLN A 92 -5.70 -13.75 9.21
N GLU A 93 -4.76 -14.49 9.80
CA GLU A 93 -4.47 -15.88 9.43
C GLU A 93 -5.67 -16.79 9.67
N GLN A 94 -6.37 -16.63 10.80
CA GLN A 94 -7.59 -17.38 11.09
C GLN A 94 -8.70 -17.07 10.08
N GLN A 95 -8.91 -15.79 9.73
CA GLN A 95 -9.88 -15.41 8.70
C GLN A 95 -9.49 -15.99 7.32
N GLN A 96 -8.21 -15.92 6.97
CA GLN A 96 -7.70 -16.49 5.72
C GLN A 96 -7.87 -18.00 5.67
N ARG A 97 -7.56 -18.72 6.76
CA ARG A 97 -7.77 -20.17 6.88
C ARG A 97 -9.24 -20.55 6.82
N ASN A 98 -10.12 -19.79 7.47
CA ASN A 98 -11.56 -20.03 7.39
C ASN A 98 -12.07 -19.82 5.96
N PHE A 99 -11.62 -18.77 5.28
CA PHE A 99 -11.99 -18.50 3.90
C PHE A 99 -11.46 -19.55 2.93
N SER A 100 -10.18 -19.94 3.04
CA SER A 100 -9.60 -21.01 2.21
C SER A 100 -10.30 -22.34 2.44
N ARG A 101 -10.66 -22.68 3.68
CA ARG A 101 -11.45 -23.88 4.01
C ARG A 101 -12.83 -23.87 3.32
N SER A 102 -13.58 -22.78 3.42
CA SER A 102 -14.89 -22.67 2.77
C SER A 102 -14.80 -22.75 1.23
N LYS A 103 -13.72 -22.21 0.64
CA LYS A 103 -13.44 -22.34 -0.79
C LYS A 103 -13.09 -23.77 -1.19
N CYS A 104 -12.27 -24.44 -0.39
CA CYS A 104 -11.93 -25.84 -0.60
C CYS A 104 -13.21 -26.70 -0.66
N ASP A 105 -14.13 -26.51 0.29
CA ASP A 105 -15.41 -27.23 0.33
C ASP A 105 -16.27 -26.94 -0.92
N PHE A 106 -16.32 -25.69 -1.36
CA PHE A 106 -17.04 -25.28 -2.58
C PHE A 106 -16.48 -25.97 -3.84
N TRP A 107 -15.16 -25.91 -4.04
CA TRP A 107 -14.53 -26.52 -5.21
C TRP A 107 -14.59 -28.05 -5.18
N MET A 108 -14.52 -28.65 -3.99
CA MET A 108 -14.76 -30.09 -3.81
C MET A 108 -16.18 -30.49 -4.19
N GLN A 109 -17.20 -29.70 -3.85
CA GLN A 109 -18.58 -29.95 -4.28
C GLN A 109 -18.72 -29.78 -5.80
N GLN A 110 -18.11 -28.74 -6.38
CA GLN A 110 -18.16 -28.50 -7.81
C GLN A 110 -17.52 -29.64 -8.61
N ASP A 111 -16.35 -30.13 -8.19
CA ASP A 111 -15.64 -31.25 -8.83
C ASP A 111 -16.47 -32.54 -8.85
N ARG A 112 -17.23 -32.81 -7.77
CA ARG A 112 -18.13 -33.98 -7.68
C ARG A 112 -19.31 -33.91 -8.66
N THR A 113 -19.79 -32.71 -8.98
CA THR A 113 -20.96 -32.52 -9.85
C THR A 113 -20.61 -32.41 -11.34
N ALA A 114 -19.42 -31.89 -11.66
CA ALA A 114 -18.90 -31.79 -13.02
C ALA A 114 -17.36 -31.68 -12.99
N PRO A 115 -16.62 -32.76 -13.30
CA PRO A 115 -15.16 -32.75 -13.27
C PRO A 115 -14.61 -31.74 -14.29
N SER A 116 -13.84 -30.76 -13.82
CA SER A 116 -13.22 -29.75 -14.68
C SER A 116 -11.82 -29.42 -14.21
N GLU A 117 -10.90 -29.19 -15.16
CA GLU A 117 -9.49 -28.87 -14.87
C GLU A 117 -9.35 -27.63 -13.98
N LYS A 118 -10.27 -26.66 -14.10
CA LYS A 118 -10.31 -25.46 -13.27
C LYS A 118 -10.60 -25.78 -11.80
N SER A 119 -11.50 -26.72 -11.53
CA SER A 119 -11.86 -27.11 -10.16
C SER A 119 -10.69 -27.79 -9.43
N ARG A 120 -9.98 -28.67 -10.15
CA ARG A 120 -8.80 -29.39 -9.61
C ARG A 120 -7.65 -28.44 -9.27
N ALA A 121 -7.41 -27.42 -10.11
CA ALA A 121 -6.42 -26.40 -9.83
C ALA A 121 -6.75 -25.59 -8.56
N SER A 122 -8.02 -25.19 -8.38
CA SER A 122 -8.45 -24.46 -7.19
C SER A 122 -8.46 -25.31 -5.91
N ILE A 123 -8.74 -26.62 -6.00
CA ILE A 123 -8.60 -27.53 -4.86
C ILE A 123 -7.13 -27.56 -4.40
N ASN A 124 -6.18 -27.69 -5.32
CA ASN A 124 -4.75 -27.70 -4.98
C ASN A 124 -4.28 -26.37 -4.35
N GLU A 125 -4.87 -25.24 -4.74
CA GLU A 125 -4.55 -23.92 -4.18
C GLU A 125 -5.15 -23.68 -2.79
N TYR A 126 -6.40 -24.13 -2.55
CA TYR A 126 -7.15 -23.78 -1.33
C TYR A 126 -7.20 -24.89 -0.27
N CYS A 127 -6.96 -26.16 -0.65
CA CYS A 127 -7.01 -27.32 0.24
C CYS A 127 -5.62 -27.82 0.70
N GLY A 128 -4.53 -27.18 0.25
CA GLY A 128 -3.13 -27.54 0.55
C GLY A 128 -2.52 -26.82 1.74
#